data_AF-A0A9J6G7N9-F1
#
_entry.id   AF-A0A9J6G7N9-F1
#
_cell.length_a   1.000
_cell.length_b   1.000
_cell.length_c   1.000
_cell.angle_alpha   90.00
_cell.angle_beta   90.00
_cell.angle_gamma   90.00
#
_symmetry.space_group_name_H-M   'P 1'
#
loop_
_entity.id
_entity.type
_entity.pdbx_description
1 polymer ?
#
loop_
_entity_poly.entity_id
_entity_poly.type
_entity_poly.pdbx_seq_one_letter_code
_entity_poly.pdbx_strand_id
1 'polypeptide(L)'
;MPRVPEEDRCRIGELSKKGYCQRQIRELVSRPLHTVNRTVQAYRYEGRIRDAPRGHTAVGLALAPAHTTPSVQAHLQQTGNKQLAWVPKTADLSIIENHWDRVKVALNRTPMPSATEDELWAAVLAEWQRLASDTSLVKALYESLLSGMSAVAEVNGDMMH
;
A
#
# COMPACT_ATOMS: atom_id res chain seq x y z
N MET A 1 -16.16 -6.71 20.99
CA MET A 1 -15.81 -5.46 21.72
C MET A 1 -16.12 -4.26 20.86
N PRO A 2 -16.80 -3.23 21.38
CA PRO A 2 -17.10 -2.01 20.64
C PRO A 2 -15.81 -1.30 20.21
N ARG A 3 -15.81 -0.65 19.04
CA ARG A 3 -14.66 0.15 18.59
C ARG A 3 -14.46 1.33 19.54
N VAL A 4 -13.19 1.66 19.79
CA VAL A 4 -12.82 2.90 20.47
C VAL A 4 -13.05 4.04 19.48
N PRO A 5 -13.82 5.08 19.83
CA PRO A 5 -13.98 6.27 19.02
C PRO A 5 -12.63 6.86 18.59
N GLU A 6 -12.58 7.51 17.42
CA GLU A 6 -11.37 8.17 16.94
C GLU A 6 -10.92 9.29 17.88
N GLU A 7 -11.86 10.05 18.41
CA GLU A 7 -11.60 11.10 19.40
C GLU A 7 -10.88 10.56 20.64
N ASP A 8 -11.35 9.44 21.19
CA ASP A 8 -10.73 8.79 22.36
C ASP A 8 -9.31 8.31 22.05
N ARG A 9 -9.05 7.81 20.83
CA ARG A 9 -7.71 7.36 20.42
C ARG A 9 -6.73 8.53 20.26
N CYS A 10 -7.18 9.62 19.64
CA CYS A 10 -6.41 10.87 19.55
C CYS A 10 -6.06 11.37 20.95
N ARG A 11 -7.05 11.42 21.85
CA ARG A 11 -6.88 11.88 23.23
C ARG A 11 -5.90 11.00 24.03
N ILE A 12 -5.94 9.68 23.86
CA ILE A 12 -4.96 8.74 24.44
C ILE A 12 -3.54 9.02 23.92
N GLY A 13 -3.39 9.24 22.61
CA GLY A 13 -2.09 9.55 21.98
C GLY A 13 -1.49 10.86 22.48
N GLU A 14 -2.31 11.91 22.57
CA GLU A 14 -1.90 13.22 23.10
C GLU A 14 -1.48 13.15 24.58
N LEU A 15 -2.26 12.47 25.42
CA LEU A 15 -1.91 12.30 26.84
C LEU A 15 -0.63 11.48 27.00
N SER A 16 -0.40 10.48 26.13
CA SER A 16 0.84 9.71 26.13
C SER A 16 2.05 10.57 25.73
N LYS A 17 1.91 11.49 24.77
CA LYS A 17 2.95 12.47 24.41
C LYS A 17 3.26 13.45 25.54
N LYS A 18 2.23 13.85 26.30
CA LYS A 18 2.36 14.72 27.48
C LYS A 18 3.00 14.01 28.70
N GLY A 19 3.35 12.73 28.60
CA GLY A 19 4.05 12.00 29.65
C GLY A 19 3.17 11.35 30.71
N TYR A 20 1.84 11.34 30.54
CA TYR A 20 0.93 10.69 31.49
C TYR A 20 1.12 9.17 31.50
N CYS A 21 1.00 8.55 32.68
CA CYS A 21 1.05 7.10 32.79
C CYS A 21 -0.26 6.47 32.30
N GLN A 22 -0.21 5.23 31.81
CA GLN A 22 -1.38 4.55 31.22
C GLN A 22 -2.55 4.41 32.20
N ARG A 23 -2.28 4.33 33.52
CA ARG A 23 -3.31 4.33 34.56
C ARG A 23 -4.02 5.69 34.70
N GLN A 24 -3.29 6.80 34.58
CA GLN A 24 -3.88 8.14 34.56
C GLN A 24 -4.69 8.37 33.29
N ILE A 25 -4.19 7.92 32.14
CA ILE A 25 -4.91 8.00 30.86
C ILE A 25 -6.22 7.20 30.92
N ARG A 26 -6.20 6.02 31.54
CA ARG A 26 -7.41 5.21 31.78
C ARG A 26 -8.49 6.00 32.51
N GLU A 27 -8.12 6.73 33.56
CA GLU A 27 -9.04 7.53 34.37
C GLU A 27 -9.57 8.74 33.60
N LEU A 28 -8.70 9.41 32.83
CA LEU A 28 -9.07 10.60 32.06
C LEU A 28 -9.97 10.30 30.85
N VAL A 29 -9.82 9.13 30.25
CA VAL A 29 -10.56 8.74 29.02
C VAL A 29 -11.70 7.76 29.34
N SER A 30 -11.85 7.33 30.60
CA SER A 30 -12.88 6.38 31.05
C SER A 30 -12.94 5.09 30.20
N ARG A 31 -11.78 4.59 29.77
CA ARG A 31 -11.65 3.36 28.97
C ARG A 31 -10.88 2.28 29.73
N PRO A 32 -11.11 0.99 29.44
CA PRO A 32 -10.36 -0.08 30.07
C PRO A 32 -8.84 0.04 29.86
N LEU A 33 -8.05 -0.37 30.85
CA LEU A 33 -6.59 -0.26 30.80
C LEU A 33 -5.98 -0.99 29.59
N HIS A 34 -6.52 -2.17 29.24
CA HIS A 34 -6.04 -2.93 28.07
C HIS A 34 -6.24 -2.16 26.76
N THR A 35 -7.29 -1.35 26.66
CA THR A 35 -7.58 -0.51 25.50
C THR A 35 -6.55 0.62 25.39
N VAL A 36 -6.31 1.32 26.51
CA VAL A 36 -5.29 2.37 26.60
C VAL A 36 -3.92 1.84 26.24
N ASN A 37 -3.53 0.68 26.79
CA ASN A 37 -2.22 0.08 26.53
C ASN A 37 -2.05 -0.26 25.04
N ARG A 38 -3.07 -0.86 24.42
CA ARG A 38 -3.04 -1.20 23.00
C ARG A 38 -2.95 0.04 22.12
N THR A 39 -3.69 1.10 22.43
CA THR A 39 -3.64 2.37 21.68
C THR A 39 -2.29 3.08 21.87
N VAL A 40 -1.75 3.13 23.09
CA VAL A 40 -0.42 3.71 23.36
C VAL A 40 0.69 2.93 22.66
N GLN A 41 0.58 1.59 22.61
CA GLN A 41 1.55 0.76 21.90
C GLN A 41 1.48 1.00 20.38
N ALA A 42 0.28 1.01 19.80
CA ALA A 42 0.08 1.33 18.38
C ALA A 42 0.60 2.74 18.04
N TYR A 43 0.42 3.69 18.96
CA TYR A 43 0.92 5.04 18.81
C TYR A 43 2.45 5.14 18.86
N ARG A 44 3.07 4.59 19.92
CA ARG A 44 4.50 4.74 20.20
C ARG A 44 5.40 3.91 19.28
N TYR A 45 4.97 2.69 18.94
CA TYR A 45 5.80 1.77 18.16
C TYR A 45 5.45 1.76 16.68
N GLU A 46 4.19 2.06 16.33
CA GLU A 46 3.72 1.94 14.95
C GLU A 46 3.39 3.30 14.32
N GLY A 47 3.39 4.39 15.09
CA GLY A 47 2.99 5.72 14.62
C GLY A 47 1.51 5.82 14.21
N ARG A 48 0.69 4.82 14.56
CA ARG A 48 -0.69 4.68 14.08
C ARG A 48 -1.68 5.19 15.13
N ILE A 49 -2.45 6.23 14.76
CA ILE A 49 -3.62 6.71 15.51
C ILE A 49 -4.91 6.03 15.03
N ARG A 50 -4.96 5.71 13.73
CA ARG A 50 -6.07 5.02 13.09
C ARG A 50 -6.00 3.52 13.33
N ASP A 51 -7.15 2.86 13.30
CA ASP A 51 -7.21 1.39 13.33
C ASP A 51 -6.34 0.81 12.21
N ALA A 52 -5.70 -0.33 12.49
CA ALA A 52 -5.11 -1.13 11.44
C ALA A 52 -6.20 -1.42 10.38
N PRO A 53 -5.91 -1.22 9.08
CA PRO A 53 -6.86 -1.53 8.03
C PRO A 53 -7.32 -2.98 8.21
N ARG A 54 -8.62 -3.19 8.36
CA ARG A 54 -9.18 -4.53 8.22
C ARG A 54 -9.40 -4.79 6.74
N GLY A 55 -8.33 -5.22 6.10
CA GLY A 55 -8.31 -5.74 4.76
C GLY A 55 -7.06 -6.60 4.63
N HIS A 56 -7.18 -7.80 4.09
CA HIS A 56 -6.01 -8.50 3.62
C HIS A 56 -5.50 -7.70 2.43
N THR A 57 -4.35 -7.03 2.58
CA THR A 57 -3.66 -6.48 1.42
C THR A 57 -3.15 -7.66 0.61
N ALA A 58 -3.71 -7.83 -0.58
CA ALA A 58 -3.19 -8.75 -1.56
C ALA A 58 -2.05 -8.05 -2.30
N VAL A 59 -0.84 -8.60 -2.23
CA VAL A 59 0.31 -8.07 -2.93
C VAL A 59 0.52 -8.90 -4.19
N GLY A 60 0.35 -8.28 -5.36
CA GLY A 60 0.75 -8.84 -6.65
C GLY A 60 2.21 -8.49 -6.93
N LEU A 61 3.12 -9.43 -6.65
CA LEU A 61 4.52 -9.30 -7.03
C LEU A 61 4.79 -10.21 -8.24
N ALA A 62 5.54 -9.71 -9.22
CA ALA A 62 6.13 -10.56 -10.23
C ALA A 62 7.03 -11.60 -9.56
N LEU A 63 7.07 -12.83 -10.10
CA LEU A 63 7.85 -13.95 -9.58
C LEU A 63 9.37 -13.80 -9.81
N ALA A 64 9.93 -12.59 -9.70
CA ALA A 64 11.37 -12.42 -9.80
C ALA A 64 12.07 -13.12 -8.62
N PRO A 65 13.25 -13.75 -8.82
CA PRO A 65 13.92 -14.55 -7.78
C PRO A 65 14.19 -13.80 -6.47
N ALA A 66 14.36 -12.47 -6.54
CA ALA A 66 14.52 -11.61 -5.35
C ALA A 66 13.26 -11.59 -4.45
N HIS A 67 12.06 -11.72 -5.04
CA HIS A 67 10.77 -11.69 -4.34
C HIS A 67 10.33 -13.07 -3.79
N THR A 68 11.04 -14.13 -4.15
CA THR A 68 10.80 -15.51 -3.66
C THR A 68 11.80 -15.95 -2.59
N THR A 69 12.68 -15.04 -2.14
CA THR A 69 13.68 -15.37 -1.11
C THR A 69 13.01 -15.68 0.24
N PRO A 70 13.61 -16.56 1.08
CA PRO A 70 13.03 -16.94 2.36
C PRO A 70 12.79 -15.75 3.30
N SER A 71 13.67 -14.75 3.29
CA SER A 71 13.55 -13.53 4.10
C SER A 71 12.34 -12.69 3.69
N VAL A 72 12.09 -12.53 2.39
CA VAL A 72 10.93 -11.82 1.86
C VAL A 72 9.64 -12.58 2.19
N GLN A 73 9.62 -13.90 2.01
CA GLN A 73 8.48 -14.74 2.34
C GLN A 73 8.13 -14.70 3.84
N ALA A 74 9.14 -14.77 4.72
CA ALA A 74 8.94 -14.61 6.16
C ALA A 74 8.36 -13.24 6.53
N HIS A 75 8.82 -12.17 5.88
CA HIS A 75 8.30 -10.83 6.11
C HIS A 75 6.83 -10.67 5.65
N LEU A 76 6.47 -11.26 4.49
CA LEU A 76 5.10 -11.25 4.00
C LEU A 76 4.15 -12.00 4.94
N GLN A 77 4.58 -13.14 5.50
CA GLN A 77 3.83 -13.90 6.49
C GLN A 77 3.65 -13.12 7.80
N GLN A 78 4.72 -12.50 8.31
CA GLN A 78 4.66 -11.69 9.54
C GLN A 78 3.73 -10.48 9.42
N THR A 79 3.67 -9.87 8.23
CA THR A 79 2.82 -8.70 7.95
C THR A 79 1.36 -9.08 7.62
N GLY A 80 1.04 -10.38 7.50
CA GLY A 80 -0.30 -10.86 7.18
C GLY A 80 -0.74 -10.56 5.74
N ASN A 81 0.20 -10.23 4.86
CA ASN A 81 -0.05 -9.96 3.46
C ASN A 81 -0.26 -11.27 2.70
N LYS A 82 -1.29 -11.34 1.86
CA LYS A 82 -1.52 -12.50 0.99
C LYS A 82 -0.82 -12.27 -0.34
N GLN A 83 0.03 -13.21 -0.74
CA GLN A 83 0.61 -13.20 -2.07
C GLN A 83 -0.41 -13.70 -3.08
N LEU A 84 -0.65 -12.92 -4.14
CA LEU A 84 -1.41 -13.40 -5.29
C LEU A 84 -0.54 -14.38 -6.08
N ALA A 85 -1.11 -15.54 -6.43
CA ALA A 85 -0.45 -16.48 -7.34
C ALA A 85 -0.38 -15.83 -8.74
N TRP A 86 0.77 -15.25 -9.06
CA TRP A 86 1.00 -14.56 -10.32
C TRP A 86 1.50 -15.54 -11.38
N VAL A 87 0.92 -15.53 -12.58
CA VAL A 87 1.33 -16.43 -13.66
C VAL A 87 2.63 -15.90 -14.28
N PRO A 88 3.68 -16.73 -14.46
CA PRO A 88 4.89 -16.33 -15.18
C PRO A 88 4.57 -15.81 -16.59
N LYS A 89 5.34 -14.83 -17.08
CA LYS A 89 5.26 -14.27 -18.45
C LYS A 89 3.97 -13.51 -18.81
N THR A 90 3.24 -13.01 -17.82
CA THR A 90 2.08 -12.11 -18.03
C THR A 90 2.45 -10.65 -17.72
N ALA A 91 3.46 -10.12 -18.43
CA ALA A 91 3.83 -8.71 -18.30
C ALA A 91 2.65 -7.79 -18.64
N ASP A 92 1.79 -8.21 -19.57
CA ASP A 92 0.59 -7.49 -20.00
C ASP A 92 -0.48 -7.36 -18.88
N LEU A 93 -0.44 -8.24 -17.88
CA LEU A 93 -1.31 -8.17 -16.70
C LEU A 93 -0.70 -7.32 -15.58
N SER A 94 0.51 -6.82 -15.74
CA SER A 94 1.18 -6.03 -14.72
C SER A 94 0.62 -4.60 -14.72
N ILE A 95 -0.24 -4.29 -13.74
CA ILE A 95 -0.75 -2.94 -13.50
C ILE A 95 0.40 -1.93 -13.36
N ILE A 96 1.50 -2.35 -12.75
CA ILE A 96 2.66 -1.49 -12.51
C ILE A 96 3.42 -1.16 -13.80
N GLU A 97 3.53 -2.09 -14.75
CA GLU A 97 4.15 -1.82 -16.06
C GLU A 97 3.29 -0.85 -16.87
N ASN A 98 1.98 -1.07 -16.88
CA ASN A 98 1.02 -0.16 -17.49
C ASN A 98 1.06 1.26 -16.89
N HIS A 99 1.36 1.39 -15.60
CA HIS A 99 1.56 2.69 -14.95
C HIS A 99 2.88 3.33 -15.37
N TRP A 100 3.97 2.55 -15.41
CA TRP A 100 5.28 3.00 -15.88
C TRP A 100 5.28 3.46 -17.33
N ASP A 101 4.56 2.78 -18.23
CA ASP A 101 4.42 3.20 -19.63
C ASP A 101 3.80 4.59 -19.74
N ARG A 102 2.80 4.89 -18.90
CA ARG A 102 2.17 6.23 -18.87
C ARG A 102 3.12 7.29 -18.33
N VAL A 103 3.92 6.97 -17.30
CA VAL A 103 4.98 7.87 -16.80
C VAL A 103 6.00 8.15 -17.90
N LYS A 104 6.49 7.12 -18.60
CA LYS A 104 7.44 7.28 -19.71
C LYS A 104 6.87 8.13 -20.85
N VAL A 105 5.62 7.91 -21.23
CA VAL A 105 4.93 8.71 -22.25
C VAL A 105 4.79 10.18 -21.82
N ALA A 106 4.47 10.44 -20.55
CA ALA A 106 4.37 11.79 -20.03
C ALA A 106 5.74 12.51 -20.03
N LEU A 107 6.80 11.83 -19.58
CA LEU A 107 8.16 12.37 -19.59
C LEU A 107 8.68 12.64 -21.01
N ASN A 108 8.34 11.78 -21.99
CA ASN A 108 8.71 11.99 -23.39
C ASN A 108 8.04 13.21 -24.03
N ARG A 109 6.91 13.70 -23.49
CA ARG A 109 6.22 14.90 -23.99
C ARG A 109 6.88 16.20 -23.57
N THR A 110 7.70 16.16 -22.51
CA THR A 110 8.47 17.30 -22.02
C THR A 110 9.94 16.88 -21.94
N PRO A 111 10.65 16.81 -23.08
CA PRO A 111 12.03 16.36 -23.10
C PRO A 111 12.89 17.26 -22.20
N MET A 112 13.68 16.63 -21.32
CA MET A 112 14.64 17.32 -20.46
C MET A 112 16.07 16.92 -20.83
N PRO A 113 16.61 17.40 -21.96
CA PRO A 113 17.90 16.95 -22.51
C PRO A 113 19.12 17.31 -21.64
N SER A 114 18.95 18.11 -20.59
CA SER A 114 20.02 18.51 -19.67
C SER A 114 19.63 18.39 -18.20
N ALA A 115 18.61 17.59 -17.88
CA ALA A 115 18.25 17.32 -16.50
C ALA A 115 19.37 16.57 -15.76
N THR A 116 19.65 17.00 -14.55
CA THR A 116 20.38 16.24 -13.55
C THR A 116 19.57 15.03 -13.08
N GLU A 117 20.23 14.11 -12.38
CA GLU A 117 19.55 12.95 -11.76
C GLU A 117 18.42 13.38 -10.82
N ASP A 118 18.64 14.41 -10.01
CA ASP A 118 17.64 14.95 -9.08
C ASP A 118 16.44 15.56 -9.80
N GLU A 119 16.68 16.29 -10.90
CA GLU A 119 15.60 16.88 -11.70
C GLU A 119 14.79 15.80 -12.43
N LEU A 120 15.46 14.75 -12.91
CA LEU A 120 14.78 13.59 -13.50
C LEU A 120 13.94 12.86 -12.44
N TRP A 121 14.49 12.62 -11.25
CA TRP A 121 13.76 12.00 -10.16
C TRP A 121 12.54 12.83 -9.72
N ALA A 122 12.70 14.16 -9.61
CA ALA A 122 11.61 15.06 -9.28
C ALA A 122 10.48 15.02 -10.33
N ALA A 123 10.83 14.99 -11.61
CA ALA A 123 9.84 14.87 -12.69
C ALA A 123 9.13 13.51 -12.68
N VAL A 124 9.86 12.41 -12.49
CA VAL A 124 9.27 11.06 -12.33
C VAL A 124 8.31 11.04 -11.16
N LEU A 125 8.72 11.55 -10.00
CA LEU A 125 7.90 11.57 -8.79
C LEU A 125 6.65 12.44 -8.95
N ALA A 126 6.78 13.60 -9.59
CA ALA A 126 5.65 14.49 -9.86
C ALA A 126 4.60 13.82 -10.77
N GLU A 127 5.04 13.20 -11.87
CA GLU A 127 4.14 12.48 -12.77
C GLU A 127 3.52 11.25 -12.11
N TRP A 128 4.31 10.52 -11.33
CA TRP A 128 3.81 9.39 -10.53
C TRP A 128 2.70 9.81 -9.58
N GLN A 129 2.92 10.86 -8.78
CA GLN A 129 1.93 11.37 -7.83
C GLN A 129 0.69 11.89 -8.54
N ARG A 130 0.85 12.56 -9.68
CA ARG A 130 -0.26 13.05 -10.51
C ARG A 130 -1.12 11.89 -11.02
N LEU A 131 -0.51 10.85 -11.59
CA LEU A 131 -1.22 9.66 -12.09
C LEU A 131 -1.83 8.83 -10.97
N ALA A 132 -1.15 8.68 -9.83
CA ALA A 132 -1.66 7.96 -8.67
C ALA A 132 -2.88 8.66 -8.02
N SER A 133 -2.96 9.99 -8.16
CA SER A 133 -4.11 10.78 -7.69
C SER A 133 -5.33 10.66 -8.62
N ASP A 134 -5.14 10.20 -9.86
CA ASP A 134 -6.22 9.96 -10.81
C ASP A 134 -6.93 8.63 -10.47
N THR A 135 -7.99 8.74 -9.69
CA THR A 135 -8.78 7.57 -9.25
C THR A 135 -9.45 6.87 -10.45
N SER A 136 -9.74 7.58 -11.54
CA SER A 136 -10.34 6.99 -12.74
C SER A 136 -9.33 6.10 -13.48
N LEU A 137 -8.09 6.56 -13.59
CA LEU A 137 -6.99 5.78 -14.14
C LEU A 137 -6.70 4.54 -13.30
N VAL A 138 -6.60 4.69 -11.97
CA VAL A 138 -6.37 3.56 -11.07
C VAL A 138 -7.47 2.51 -11.24
N LYS A 139 -8.73 2.94 -11.30
CA LYS A 139 -9.85 2.03 -11.53
C LYS A 139 -9.75 1.32 -12.88
N ALA A 140 -9.46 2.04 -13.96
CA ALA A 140 -9.31 1.47 -15.29
C ALA A 140 -8.15 0.46 -15.38
N LEU A 141 -7.05 0.68 -14.65
CA LEU A 141 -5.94 -0.26 -14.56
C LEU A 141 -6.36 -1.59 -13.91
N TYR A 142 -7.12 -1.52 -12.80
CA TYR A 142 -7.66 -2.72 -12.16
C TYR A 142 -8.72 -3.42 -13.01
N GLU A 143 -9.58 -2.67 -13.72
CA GLU A 143 -10.56 -3.24 -14.66
C GLU A 143 -9.87 -3.93 -15.84
N SER A 144 -8.78 -3.36 -16.36
CA SER A 144 -7.97 -3.97 -17.42
C SER A 144 -7.33 -5.29 -16.98
N LEU A 145 -6.88 -5.38 -15.72
CA LEU A 145 -6.39 -6.64 -15.16
C LEU A 145 -7.48 -7.71 -15.17
N LEU A 146 -8.69 -7.37 -14.72
CA LEU A 146 -9.82 -8.30 -14.70
C LEU A 146 -10.20 -8.75 -16.11
N SER A 147 -10.29 -7.82 -17.06
CA SER A 147 -10.57 -8.12 -18.47
C SER A 147 -9.50 -9.02 -19.08
N GLY A 148 -8.21 -8.75 -18.81
CA GLY A 148 -7.12 -9.59 -19.28
C GLY A 148 -7.16 -11.00 -18.69
N MET A 149 -7.45 -11.14 -17.40
CA MET A 149 -7.62 -12.45 -16.77
C MET A 149 -8.79 -13.25 -17.38
N SER A 150 -9.91 -12.59 -17.67
CA SER A 150 -11.05 -13.21 -18.37
C SER A 150 -10.64 -13.70 -19.77
N ALA A 151 -9.96 -12.87 -20.54
CA ALA A 151 -9.52 -13.26 -21.88
C ALA A 151 -8.48 -14.41 -21.86
N VAL A 152 -7.59 -14.47 -20.86
CA VAL A 152 -6.65 -15.60 -20.70
C VAL A 152 -7.41 -16.90 -20.39
N ALA A 153 -8.45 -16.81 -19.56
CA ALA A 153 -9.29 -17.96 -19.24
C ALA A 153 -10.06 -18.47 -20.48
N GLU A 154 -10.52 -17.56 -21.35
CA GLU A 154 -11.22 -17.91 -22.60
C GLU A 154 -10.33 -18.64 -23.61
N VAL A 155 -9.03 -18.30 -23.66
CA VAL A 155 -8.03 -18.99 -24.51
C VAL A 155 -7.30 -20.12 -23.80
N ASN A 156 -7.80 -20.58 -22.63
CA ASN A 156 -7.23 -21.67 -21.83
C ASN A 156 -5.72 -21.53 -21.52
N GLY A 157 -5.24 -20.29 -21.36
CA GLY A 157 -3.85 -20.00 -21.03
C GLY A 157 -2.89 -19.82 -22.21
N ASP A 158 -3.38 -19.87 -23.47
CA ASP A 158 -2.56 -19.56 -24.64
C ASP A 158 -2.30 -18.04 -24.80
N MET A 159 -1.27 -17.69 -25.57
CA MET A 159 -0.91 -16.28 -25.83
C MET A 159 -2.04 -15.59 -26.61
N MET A 160 -2.58 -14.50 -26.08
CA MET A 160 -3.48 -13.62 -26.85
C MET A 160 -2.68 -13.02 -28.01
N HIS A 161 -3.10 -13.30 -29.25
CA HIS A 161 -2.54 -12.73 -30.47
C HIS A 161 -3.19 -11.40 -30.84
#